data_AF-A0A9Q0GUQ3-F1
#
_entry.id   AF-A0A9Q0GUQ3-F1
#
_cell.length_a   1.000
_cell.length_b   1.000
_cell.length_c   1.000
_cell.angle_alpha   90.00
_cell.angle_beta   90.00
_cell.angle_gamma   90.00
#
_symmetry.space_group_name_H-M   'P 1'
#
loop_
_entity.id
_entity.type
_entity.pdbx_description
1 polymer ?
#
loop_
_entity_poly.entity_id
_entity_poly.type
_entity_poly.pdbx_seq_one_letter_code
_entity_poly.pdbx_strand_id
1 'polypeptide(L)'
;MSVLPSTEEFMALAVRSGTPVHNNFHRFFECWIAEQNLYLQELLAASKDDNFSNRNEDPARVEEEEQRVLRPLINRVVRHYEEYYKAKSIWVDHDVLGMLSPTWRSTLEEAFLWIGGWRPTMTFHLLYSKSGLQMEDRLSELLRDLRTGDLANISPCQLTCIDELHMKTITEEKHN
;
A
#
# COMPACT_ATOMS: atom_id res chain seq x y z
N MET A 1 28.91 -11.76 -3.37
CA MET A 1 27.45 -11.75 -3.56
C MET A 1 26.85 -11.18 -2.29
N SER A 2 26.32 -9.96 -2.32
CA SER A 2 25.66 -9.35 -1.17
C SER A 2 24.29 -10.01 -1.02
N VAL A 3 24.09 -10.76 0.07
CA VAL A 3 22.76 -11.24 0.46
C VAL A 3 21.91 -10.00 0.71
N LEU A 4 20.86 -9.81 -0.10
CA LEU A 4 19.92 -8.73 0.12
C LEU A 4 19.29 -8.92 1.51
N PRO A 5 19.16 -7.86 2.32
CA PRO A 5 18.54 -7.96 3.64
C PRO A 5 17.10 -8.46 3.48
N SER A 6 16.64 -9.33 4.37
CA SER A 6 15.25 -9.80 4.36
C SER A 6 14.30 -8.65 4.72
N THR A 7 13.04 -8.72 4.29
CA THR A 7 12.00 -7.76 4.67
C THR A 7 11.88 -7.59 6.19
N GLU A 8 12.11 -8.64 6.98
CA GLU A 8 12.14 -8.60 8.44
C GLU A 8 13.25 -7.67 8.99
N GLU A 9 14.42 -7.65 8.36
CA GLU A 9 15.55 -6.80 8.77
C GLU A 9 15.26 -5.33 8.47
N PHE A 10 14.61 -5.04 7.34
CA PHE A 10 14.15 -3.70 6.99
C PHE A 10 13.08 -3.18 7.96
N MET A 11 12.16 -4.06 8.40
CA MET A 11 11.16 -3.73 9.40
C MET A 11 11.76 -3.45 10.77
N ALA A 12 12.70 -4.29 11.21
CA ALA A 12 13.43 -4.07 12.46
C ALA A 12 14.24 -2.76 12.43
N LEU A 13 14.81 -2.41 11.27
CA LEU A 13 15.52 -1.15 11.08
C LEU A 13 14.57 0.05 11.12
N ALA A 14 13.42 -0.03 10.43
CA ALA A 14 12.43 1.05 10.39
C ALA A 14 11.86 1.36 11.78
N VAL A 15 11.63 0.33 12.60
CA VAL A 15 11.16 0.49 14.00
C VAL A 15 12.25 1.08 14.90
N ARG A 16 13.54 0.75 14.66
CA ARG A 16 14.66 1.23 15.50
C ARG A 16 15.16 2.63 15.16
N SER A 17 15.13 3.04 13.89
CA SER A 17 15.78 4.28 13.46
C SER A 17 14.91 5.52 13.59
N GLY A 18 13.59 5.39 13.77
CA GLY A 18 12.66 6.52 13.95
C GLY A 18 12.51 7.47 12.75
N THR A 19 13.32 7.32 11.70
CA THR A 19 13.21 8.05 10.44
C THR A 19 13.46 7.12 9.27
N PRO A 20 12.40 6.65 8.61
CA PRO A 20 12.55 5.89 7.39
C PRO A 20 12.83 6.84 6.21
N VAL A 21 14.02 6.74 5.62
CA VAL A 21 14.34 7.47 4.38
C VAL A 21 13.55 6.85 3.22
N HIS A 22 13.00 7.66 2.32
CA HIS A 22 12.21 7.24 1.15
C HIS A 22 12.86 6.10 0.33
N ASN A 23 14.19 6.15 0.16
CA ASN A 23 14.98 5.09 -0.50
C ASN A 23 14.94 3.72 0.20
N ASN A 24 14.57 3.69 1.48
CA ASN A 24 14.48 2.47 2.27
C ASN A 24 13.19 1.68 1.94
N PHE A 25 12.08 2.37 1.67
CA PHE A 25 10.84 1.67 1.32
C PHE A 25 10.91 1.02 -0.05
N HIS A 26 11.53 1.68 -1.03
CA HIS A 26 11.73 1.07 -2.34
C HIS A 26 12.46 -0.27 -2.25
N ARG A 27 13.57 -0.31 -1.53
CA ARG A 27 14.36 -1.55 -1.33
C ARG A 27 13.59 -2.60 -0.57
N PHE A 28 12.84 -2.20 0.46
CA PHE A 28 11.93 -3.09 1.16
C PHE A 28 10.90 -3.69 0.20
N PHE A 29 10.27 -2.87 -0.66
CA PHE A 29 9.27 -3.32 -1.62
C PHE A 29 9.86 -4.29 -2.66
N GLU A 30 11.05 -4.02 -3.19
CA GLU A 30 11.74 -4.95 -4.09
C GLU A 30 12.00 -6.30 -3.43
N CYS A 31 12.50 -6.32 -2.19
CA CYS A 31 12.71 -7.54 -1.43
C CYS A 31 11.39 -8.26 -1.14
N TRP A 32 10.36 -7.51 -0.78
CA TRP A 32 9.03 -8.04 -0.48
C TRP A 32 8.39 -8.71 -1.71
N ILE A 33 8.49 -8.08 -2.89
CA ILE A 33 8.03 -8.65 -4.17
C ILE A 33 8.80 -9.92 -4.51
N ALA A 34 10.13 -9.96 -4.29
CA ALA A 34 10.92 -11.16 -4.51
C ALA A 34 10.48 -12.32 -3.60
N GLU A 35 10.26 -12.04 -2.32
CA GLU A 35 9.76 -13.03 -1.35
C GLU A 35 8.32 -13.49 -1.67
N GLN A 36 7.44 -12.58 -2.10
CA GLN A 36 6.09 -12.93 -2.56
C GLN A 36 6.13 -13.88 -3.77
N ASN A 37 7.01 -13.61 -4.74
CA ASN A 37 7.19 -14.49 -5.90
C ASN A 37 7.68 -15.88 -5.47
N LEU A 38 8.59 -15.96 -4.50
CA LEU A 38 9.03 -17.23 -3.94
C LEU A 38 7.86 -18.01 -3.32
N TYR A 39 7.04 -17.34 -2.49
CA TYR A 39 5.90 -18.00 -1.84
C TYR A 39 4.83 -18.44 -2.85
N LEU A 40 4.63 -17.67 -3.92
CA LEU A 40 3.76 -18.07 -5.02
C LEU A 40 4.28 -19.33 -5.72
N GLN A 41 5.59 -19.43 -5.99
CA GLN A 41 6.17 -20.63 -6.59
C GLN A 41 6.04 -21.85 -5.66
N GLU A 42 6.25 -21.68 -4.35
CA GLU A 42 6.02 -22.74 -3.35
C GLU A 42 4.57 -23.22 -3.35
N LEU A 43 3.60 -22.30 -3.38
CA LEU A 43 2.18 -22.62 -3.40
C LEU A 43 1.78 -23.32 -4.70
N LEU A 44 2.28 -22.84 -5.85
CA LEU A 44 2.05 -23.47 -7.15
C LEU A 44 2.67 -24.86 -7.23
N ALA A 45 3.85 -25.08 -6.65
CA ALA A 45 4.47 -26.40 -6.58
C ALA A 45 3.64 -27.36 -5.72
N ALA A 46 3.23 -26.92 -4.53
CA ALA A 46 2.37 -27.72 -3.63
C ALA A 46 1.00 -28.03 -4.23
N SER A 47 0.46 -27.14 -5.07
CA SER A 47 -0.80 -27.36 -5.79
C SER A 47 -0.66 -28.26 -7.01
N LYS A 48 0.52 -28.30 -7.65
CA LYS A 48 0.79 -29.13 -8.85
C LYS A 48 1.34 -30.51 -8.52
N ASP A 49 1.85 -30.72 -7.31
CA ASP A 49 2.25 -32.04 -6.85
C ASP A 49 1.02 -32.97 -6.89
N ASP A 50 0.96 -33.78 -7.94
CA ASP A 50 -0.04 -34.81 -8.25
C ASP A 50 -0.05 -35.98 -7.24
N ASN A 51 0.48 -35.76 -6.02
CA ASN A 51 0.51 -36.73 -4.93
C ASN A 51 -0.89 -37.09 -4.41
N PHE A 52 -1.92 -36.28 -4.73
CA PHE A 52 -3.30 -36.51 -4.33
C PHE A 52 -4.14 -37.29 -5.37
N SER A 53 -3.74 -37.33 -6.64
CA SER A 53 -4.53 -37.97 -7.71
C SER A 53 -4.25 -39.46 -7.91
N ASN A 54 -3.12 -39.98 -7.44
CA ASN A 54 -2.64 -41.34 -7.74
C ASN A 54 -2.67 -42.33 -6.56
N ARG A 55 -3.24 -41.95 -5.41
CA ARG A 55 -3.37 -42.84 -4.24
C ARG A 55 -4.78 -43.41 -4.18
N ASN A 56 -4.89 -44.74 -4.18
CA ASN A 56 -6.12 -45.49 -3.87
C ASN A 56 -6.48 -45.34 -2.36
N GLU A 57 -6.48 -44.11 -1.84
CA GLU A 57 -6.69 -43.78 -0.43
C GLU A 57 -8.07 -43.11 -0.24
N ASP A 58 -8.63 -43.23 0.97
CA ASP A 58 -9.93 -42.66 1.31
C ASP A 58 -9.97 -41.14 0.98
N PRO A 59 -10.95 -40.65 0.20
CA PRO A 59 -10.99 -39.27 -0.25
C PRO A 59 -11.01 -38.24 0.89
N ALA A 60 -11.60 -38.60 2.04
CA ALA A 60 -11.61 -37.74 3.23
C ALA A 60 -10.21 -37.53 3.85
N ARG A 61 -9.30 -38.50 3.72
CA ARG A 61 -7.93 -38.38 4.24
C ARG A 61 -7.03 -37.55 3.33
N VAL A 62 -7.26 -37.67 2.03
CA VAL A 62 -6.58 -36.91 0.96
C VAL A 62 -6.87 -35.41 1.12
N GLU A 63 -8.14 -35.02 1.31
CA GLU A 63 -8.53 -33.63 1.56
C GLU A 63 -7.94 -33.07 2.87
N GLU A 64 -7.92 -33.85 3.95
CA GLU A 64 -7.31 -33.41 5.21
C GLU A 64 -5.79 -33.19 5.08
N GLU A 65 -5.10 -34.03 4.32
CA GLU A 65 -3.66 -33.94 4.11
C GLU A 65 -3.30 -32.78 3.16
N GLU A 66 -4.06 -32.59 2.09
CA GLU A 66 -3.97 -31.41 1.21
C GLU A 66 -4.17 -30.13 2.02
N GLN A 67 -5.20 -30.11 2.84
CA GLN A 67 -5.49 -28.97 3.70
C GLN A 67 -4.38 -28.75 4.74
N ARG A 68 -3.73 -29.80 5.26
CA ARG A 68 -2.60 -29.69 6.18
C ARG A 68 -1.34 -29.12 5.53
N VAL A 69 -1.12 -29.38 4.24
CA VAL A 69 0.04 -28.86 3.49
C VAL A 69 -0.21 -27.45 2.94
N LEU A 70 -1.40 -27.18 2.41
CA LEU A 70 -1.74 -25.89 1.81
C LEU A 70 -2.05 -24.80 2.86
N ARG A 71 -2.69 -25.13 3.99
CA ARG A 71 -3.02 -24.11 5.03
C ARG A 71 -1.79 -23.35 5.53
N PRO A 72 -0.67 -23.98 5.90
CA PRO A 72 0.52 -23.26 6.35
C PRO A 72 1.10 -22.33 5.29
N LEU A 73 1.11 -22.75 4.02
CA LEU A 73 1.61 -21.93 2.91
C LEU A 73 0.72 -20.71 2.68
N ILE A 74 -0.60 -20.89 2.67
CA ILE A 74 -1.57 -19.79 2.57
C ILE A 74 -1.39 -18.83 3.75
N ASN A 75 -1.30 -19.35 4.98
CA ASN A 75 -1.08 -18.52 6.17
C ASN A 75 0.22 -17.72 6.08
N ARG A 76 1.30 -18.31 5.52
CA ARG A 76 2.57 -17.62 5.29
C ARG A 76 2.39 -16.45 4.30
N VAL A 77 1.68 -16.67 3.20
CA VAL A 77 1.39 -15.62 2.21
C VAL A 77 0.55 -14.50 2.84
N VAL A 78 -0.53 -14.85 3.55
CA VAL A 78 -1.40 -13.88 4.22
C VAL A 78 -0.61 -13.04 5.22
N ARG A 79 0.21 -13.67 6.08
CA ARG A 79 1.06 -12.95 7.03
C ARG A 79 2.04 -12.01 6.33
N HIS A 80 2.61 -12.43 5.20
CA HIS A 80 3.51 -11.60 4.41
C HIS A 80 2.82 -10.34 3.84
N TYR A 81 1.54 -10.44 3.49
CA TYR A 81 0.73 -9.27 3.13
C TYR A 81 0.41 -8.38 4.34
N GLU A 82 0.07 -8.96 5.49
CA GLU A 82 -0.15 -8.19 6.72
C GLU A 82 1.09 -7.39 7.11
N GLU A 83 2.27 -8.00 7.02
CA GLU A 83 3.54 -7.35 7.27
C GLU A 83 3.77 -6.19 6.31
N TYR A 84 3.52 -6.37 5.01
CA TYR A 84 3.58 -5.28 4.03
C TYR A 84 2.69 -4.09 4.38
N TYR A 85 1.44 -4.32 4.78
CA TYR A 85 0.54 -3.22 5.13
C TYR A 85 0.95 -2.53 6.44
N LYS A 86 1.45 -3.27 7.44
CA LYS A 86 2.03 -2.68 8.66
C LYS A 86 3.21 -1.78 8.31
N ALA A 87 4.11 -2.32 7.49
CA ALA A 87 5.27 -1.63 6.97
C ALA A 87 4.84 -0.33 6.29
N LYS A 88 3.98 -0.44 5.27
CA LYS A 88 3.44 0.69 4.51
C LYS A 88 2.81 1.75 5.41
N SER A 89 2.06 1.36 6.44
CA SER A 89 1.47 2.31 7.40
C SER A 89 2.54 3.16 8.11
N ILE A 90 3.61 2.54 8.60
CA ILE A 90 4.72 3.25 9.26
C ILE A 90 5.33 4.28 8.31
N TRP A 91 5.57 3.91 7.05
CA TRP A 91 6.14 4.84 6.07
C TRP A 91 5.18 5.94 5.61
N VAL A 92 3.88 5.65 5.51
CA VAL A 92 2.85 6.64 5.18
C VAL A 92 2.80 7.74 6.23
N ASP A 93 2.89 7.39 7.53
CA ASP A 93 2.88 8.36 8.61
C ASP A 93 4.06 9.36 8.53
N HIS A 94 5.15 8.99 7.85
CA HIS A 94 6.31 9.84 7.63
C HIS A 94 6.29 10.61 6.30
N ASP A 95 5.90 9.96 5.20
CA ASP A 95 5.92 10.55 3.86
C ASP A 95 4.73 10.05 3.02
N VAL A 96 3.58 10.69 3.26
CA VAL A 96 2.34 10.40 2.52
C VAL A 96 2.52 10.65 1.03
N LEU A 97 3.16 11.76 0.65
CA LEU A 97 3.27 12.19 -0.75
C LEU A 97 4.18 11.25 -1.55
N GLY A 98 5.32 10.85 -0.98
CA GLY A 98 6.21 9.88 -1.61
C GLY A 98 5.59 8.48 -1.72
N MET A 99 4.61 8.13 -0.89
CA MET A 99 3.88 6.86 -1.00
C MET A 99 2.72 6.91 -2.02
N LEU A 100 2.16 8.09 -2.25
CA LEU A 100 1.11 8.34 -3.24
C LEU A 100 1.67 8.41 -4.67
N SER A 101 2.82 9.07 -4.84
CA SER A 101 3.55 9.14 -6.11
C SER A 101 4.96 8.54 -5.95
N PRO A 102 5.06 7.22 -5.77
CA PRO A 102 6.35 6.56 -5.62
C PRO A 102 7.11 6.54 -6.96
N THR A 103 8.37 6.96 -6.91
CA THR A 103 9.28 6.95 -8.07
C THR A 103 9.66 5.54 -8.54
N TRP A 104 9.32 4.52 -7.76
CA TRP A 104 9.63 3.12 -8.03
C TRP A 104 8.47 2.28 -8.55
N ARG A 105 7.25 2.83 -8.64
CA ARG A 105 6.16 2.07 -9.27
C ARG A 105 6.39 1.97 -10.77
N SER A 106 6.04 0.82 -11.32
CA SER A 106 6.04 0.63 -12.77
C SER A 106 4.92 1.47 -13.42
N THR A 107 5.13 1.92 -14.65
CA THR A 107 4.10 2.58 -15.47
C THR A 107 2.85 1.71 -15.64
N LEU A 108 3.01 0.39 -15.62
CA LEU A 108 1.89 -0.56 -15.66
C LEU A 108 1.09 -0.54 -14.35
N GLU A 109 1.75 -0.48 -13.20
CA GLU A 109 1.08 -0.37 -11.89
C GLU A 109 0.35 0.96 -11.76
N GLU A 110 0.94 2.03 -12.28
CA GLU A 110 0.30 3.35 -12.37
C GLU A 110 -0.95 3.30 -13.28
N ALA A 111 -0.86 2.67 -14.45
CA ALA A 111 -2.01 2.47 -15.33
C ALA A 111 -3.12 1.63 -14.66
N PHE A 112 -2.77 0.59 -13.90
CA PHE A 112 -3.74 -0.20 -13.14
C PHE A 112 -4.42 0.62 -12.03
N LEU A 113 -3.68 1.51 -11.35
CA LEU A 113 -4.29 2.46 -10.42
C LEU A 113 -5.30 3.38 -11.13
N TRP A 114 -4.95 3.87 -12.32
CA TRP A 114 -5.84 4.72 -13.13
C TRP A 114 -7.10 3.98 -13.59
N ILE A 115 -6.96 2.74 -14.05
CA ILE A 115 -8.09 1.87 -14.45
C ILE A 115 -8.96 1.54 -13.23
N GLY A 116 -8.34 1.32 -12.07
CA GLY A 116 -9.02 1.12 -10.79
C GLY A 116 -9.70 2.37 -10.21
N GLY A 117 -9.66 3.51 -10.92
CA GLY A 117 -10.31 4.76 -10.52
C GLY A 117 -9.44 5.65 -9.60
N TRP A 118 -8.21 5.24 -9.31
CA TRP A 118 -7.27 5.97 -8.47
C TRP A 118 -6.35 6.85 -9.33
N ARG A 119 -6.95 7.85 -10.00
CA ARG A 119 -6.20 8.89 -10.74
C ARG A 119 -5.68 9.96 -9.78
N PRO A 120 -4.52 10.58 -10.03
CA PRO A 120 -4.01 11.70 -9.23
C PRO A 120 -5.05 12.78 -8.90
N THR A 121 -5.92 13.14 -9.85
CA THR A 121 -7.06 14.07 -9.67
C THR A 121 -7.99 13.67 -8.52
N MET A 122 -8.16 12.37 -8.24
CA MET A 122 -8.96 11.88 -7.13
C MET A 122 -8.45 12.37 -5.76
N THR A 123 -7.14 12.59 -5.62
CA THR A 123 -6.55 13.16 -4.39
C THR A 123 -7.10 14.55 -4.10
N PHE A 124 -7.19 15.39 -5.13
CA PHE A 124 -7.72 16.75 -5.00
C PHE A 124 -9.21 16.71 -4.67
N HIS A 125 -9.98 15.83 -5.32
CA HIS A 125 -11.39 15.63 -4.96
C HIS A 125 -11.59 15.22 -3.50
N LEU A 126 -10.79 14.28 -2.99
CA LEU A 126 -10.81 13.87 -1.58
C LEU A 126 -10.40 15.02 -0.65
N LEU A 127 -9.39 15.81 -1.05
CA LEU A 127 -8.95 16.98 -0.30
C LEU A 127 -10.06 18.02 -0.20
N TYR A 128 -10.69 18.41 -1.32
CA TYR A 128 -11.80 19.37 -1.29
C TYR A 128 -13.02 18.82 -0.57
N SER A 129 -13.33 17.53 -0.73
CA SER A 129 -14.45 16.90 -0.01
C SER A 129 -14.20 16.90 1.49
N LYS A 130 -13.01 16.52 1.95
CA LYS A 130 -12.66 16.55 3.37
C LYS A 130 -12.62 17.98 3.91
N SER A 131 -11.99 18.91 3.20
CA SER A 131 -11.94 20.32 3.58
C SER A 131 -13.34 20.95 3.62
N GLY A 132 -14.22 20.59 2.69
CA GLY A 132 -15.61 21.04 2.62
C GLY A 132 -16.47 20.45 3.75
N LEU A 133 -16.34 19.15 4.03
CA LEU A 133 -17.04 18.48 5.15
C LEU A 133 -16.57 19.04 6.50
N GLN A 134 -15.26 19.23 6.68
CA GLN A 134 -14.71 19.86 7.89
C GLN A 134 -15.10 21.34 8.01
N MET A 135 -15.36 22.04 6.89
CA MET A 135 -15.88 23.41 6.91
C MET A 135 -17.36 23.45 7.31
N GLU A 136 -18.17 22.47 6.89
CA GLU A 136 -19.57 22.32 7.33
C GLU A 136 -19.67 21.94 8.82
N ASP A 137 -18.86 20.99 9.29
CA ASP A 137 -18.80 20.64 10.72
C ASP A 137 -18.34 21.85 11.56
N ARG A 138 -17.43 22.67 11.02
CA ARG A 138 -16.99 23.93 11.63
C ARG A 138 -17.97 25.10 11.49
N LEU A 139 -18.99 25.11 10.64
CA LEU A 139 -20.02 26.15 10.74
C LEU A 139 -20.74 26.09 12.10
N SER A 140 -20.87 24.88 12.66
CA SER A 140 -21.42 24.67 13.99
C SER A 140 -20.42 24.97 15.12
N GLU A 141 -19.12 24.81 14.86
CA GLU A 141 -18.02 24.97 15.84
C GLU A 141 -17.34 26.37 15.82
N LEU A 142 -17.35 27.08 14.69
CA LEU A 142 -16.90 28.47 14.51
C LEU A 142 -17.75 29.47 15.31
N LEU A 143 -18.96 29.07 15.69
CA LEU A 143 -19.77 29.79 16.69
C LEU A 143 -19.28 29.58 18.13
N ARG A 144 -18.31 28.68 18.40
CA ARG A 144 -17.84 28.36 19.75
C ARG A 144 -16.35 28.52 20.02
N ASP A 145 -15.39 28.20 19.15
CA ASP A 145 -13.98 28.24 19.60
C ASP A 145 -12.92 28.33 18.48
N LEU A 146 -12.00 29.27 18.62
CA LEU A 146 -10.97 29.70 17.65
C LEU A 146 -9.63 28.97 17.84
N ARG A 147 -9.62 27.70 18.22
CA ARG A 147 -8.38 26.96 18.53
C ARG A 147 -8.53 25.48 18.23
N THR A 148 -8.00 24.99 17.11
CA THR A 148 -7.28 23.70 16.99
C THR A 148 -6.86 23.49 15.54
N GLY A 149 -5.57 23.18 15.32
CA GLY A 149 -4.98 22.96 14.01
C GLY A 149 -5.55 21.73 13.33
N ASP A 150 -6.22 21.93 12.20
CA ASP A 150 -6.84 20.93 11.33
C ASP A 150 -6.78 21.45 9.88
N LEU A 151 -7.05 20.62 8.87
CA LEU A 151 -6.95 20.95 7.43
C LEU A 151 -7.82 22.14 6.99
N ALA A 152 -8.66 22.68 7.87
CA ALA A 152 -9.33 23.97 7.70
C ALA A 152 -8.40 25.20 7.79
N ASN A 153 -7.11 25.02 8.15
CA ASN A 153 -6.10 26.09 8.21
C ASN A 153 -5.35 26.31 6.88
N ILE A 154 -5.88 25.83 5.75
CA ILE A 154 -5.26 26.09 4.45
C ILE A 154 -5.41 27.60 4.15
N SER A 155 -4.28 28.30 4.11
CA SER A 155 -4.28 29.73 3.79
C SER A 155 -4.76 29.98 2.35
N PRO A 156 -5.28 31.18 2.04
CA PRO A 156 -5.68 31.53 0.68
C PRO A 156 -4.56 31.30 -0.36
N CYS A 157 -3.30 31.56 0.00
CA CYS A 157 -2.15 31.32 -0.87
C CYS A 157 -1.88 29.82 -1.09
N GLN A 158 -2.08 28.98 -0.08
CA GLN A 158 -1.97 27.53 -0.23
C GLN A 158 -3.10 26.96 -1.08
N LEU A 159 -4.32 27.51 -0.97
CA LEU A 159 -5.44 27.16 -1.85
C LEU A 159 -5.13 27.48 -3.32
N THR A 160 -4.59 28.67 -3.60
CA THR A 160 -4.17 29.02 -4.98
C THR A 160 -3.11 28.05 -5.51
N CYS A 161 -2.13 27.69 -4.69
CA CYS A 161 -1.09 26.72 -5.08
C CYS A 161 -1.68 25.31 -5.33
N ILE A 162 -2.64 24.88 -4.50
CA ILE A 162 -3.35 23.61 -4.68
C ILE A 162 -4.18 23.63 -5.98
N ASP A 163 -4.88 24.73 -6.26
CA ASP A 163 -5.68 24.89 -7.48
C ASP A 163 -4.79 24.89 -8.73
N GLU A 164 -3.65 25.58 -8.71
CA GLU A 164 -2.66 25.54 -9.79
C GLU A 164 -2.13 24.12 -10.02
N LEU A 165 -1.81 23.40 -8.95
CA LEU A 165 -1.35 22.01 -9.02
C LEU A 165 -2.44 21.08 -9.56
N HIS A 166 -3.66 21.22 -9.08
CA HIS A 166 -4.82 20.46 -9.54
C HIS A 166 -5.06 20.66 -11.04
N MET A 167 -4.99 21.91 -11.51
CA MET A 167 -5.15 22.22 -12.93
C MET A 167 -4.04 21.59 -13.77
N LYS A 168 -2.79 21.65 -13.30
CA LYS A 168 -1.66 21.00 -13.96
C LYS A 168 -1.86 19.49 -14.03
N THR A 169 -2.27 18.86 -12.92
CA THR A 169 -2.57 17.42 -12.87
C THR A 169 -3.67 17.03 -13.87
N ILE A 170 -4.77 17.78 -13.97
CA ILE A 170 -5.82 17.54 -14.96
C ILE A 170 -5.27 17.63 -16.38
N THR A 171 -4.39 18.60 -16.66
CA THR A 171 -3.80 18.72 -17.99
C THR A 171 -2.89 17.55 -18.31
N GLU A 172 -2.05 17.10 -17.37
CA GLU A 172 -1.16 15.96 -17.56
C GLU A 172 -1.94 14.65 -17.76
N GLU A 173 -3.01 14.43 -16.99
CA GLU A 173 -3.88 13.24 -17.14
C GLU A 173 -4.61 13.17 -18.48
N LYS A 174 -4.88 14.32 -19.12
CA LYS A 174 -5.52 14.38 -20.44
C LYS A 174 -4.56 14.12 -21.60
N HIS A 175 -3.26 14.30 -21.37
CA HIS A 175 -2.22 14.15 -22.40
C HIS A 175 -1.41 12.85 -22.27
N ASN A 176 -1.71 12.02 -21.27
CA ASN A 176 -1.17 10.68 -21.06
C ASN A 176 -2.11 9.62 -21.65
#